data_AF-A0A9P3UZC4-F1
#
_entry.id   AF-A0A9P3UZC4-F1
#
_cell.length_a   1.000
_cell.length_b   1.000
_cell.length_c   1.000
_cell.angle_alpha   90.00
_cell.angle_beta   90.00
_cell.angle_gamma   90.00
#
_symmetry.space_group_name_H-M   'P 1'
#
loop_
_entity.id
_entity.type
_entity.pdbx_description
1 polymer ?
#
loop_
_entity_poly.entity_id
_entity_poly.type
_entity_poly.pdbx_seq_one_letter_code
_entity_poly.pdbx_strand_id
1 'polypeptide(L)'
;MGMLFGFAPWIVYWVLVGNVPFATAVSIALLMAVCVFAVGRAGGKPAQSLEIGGVATFAVLAVLAFSASDAFLARWIEPLSNAGIFLVTLVGVLIGKPFVREYAAAEQPADVVSTELFRRTTSILTWVWVAAFGGMTVASAIPPILQGNATLLDTKTPTSFVFYWVIPFALLGVAALMSRYLPERMLAGIDDVARETSFVAYDEATIDELYYLAQEHANREVGPGKEAYNVKVGGMGTPLTGDESRKSWPSTYKVRDKKR
;
A
#
# COMPACT_ATOMS: atom_id res chain seq x y z
N MET A 1 -5.57 -10.21 6.57
CA MET A 1 -6.74 -9.30 6.67
C MET A 1 -6.39 -8.20 5.72
N GLY A 2 -7.10 -8.11 4.60
CA GLY A 2 -6.75 -7.15 3.57
C GLY A 2 -7.02 -5.73 4.01
N MET A 3 -6.47 -4.79 3.24
CA MET A 3 -6.57 -3.35 3.48
C MET A 3 -8.02 -2.88 3.75
N LEU A 4 -9.00 -3.48 3.08
CA LEU A 4 -10.43 -3.18 3.27
C LEU A 4 -10.91 -3.35 4.72
N PHE A 5 -10.32 -4.29 5.47
CA PHE A 5 -10.67 -4.53 6.86
C PHE A 5 -10.31 -3.33 7.75
N GLY A 6 -9.16 -2.70 7.52
CA GLY A 6 -8.74 -1.48 8.22
C GLY A 6 -9.58 -0.25 7.88
N PHE A 7 -10.13 -0.19 6.66
CA PHE A 7 -11.00 0.90 6.22
C PHE A 7 -12.48 0.73 6.59
N ALA A 8 -12.90 -0.44 7.07
CA ALA A 8 -14.31 -0.73 7.33
C ALA A 8 -15.03 0.34 8.19
N PRO A 9 -14.44 0.86 9.29
CA PRO A 9 -15.07 1.91 10.09
C PRO A 9 -15.30 3.20 9.31
N TRP A 10 -14.34 3.59 8.46
CA TRP A 10 -14.44 4.76 7.60
C TRP A 10 -15.48 4.62 6.50
N ILE A 11 -15.51 3.45 5.85
CA ILE A 11 -16.50 3.14 4.82
C ILE A 11 -17.91 3.21 5.41
N VAL A 12 -18.12 2.57 6.57
CA VAL A 12 -19.41 2.58 7.27
C VAL A 12 -19.79 4.02 7.67
N TYR A 13 -18.84 4.79 8.21
CA TYR A 13 -19.06 6.18 8.57
C TYR A 13 -19.47 7.04 7.37
N TRP A 14 -18.72 6.98 6.26
CA TRP A 14 -18.99 7.78 5.06
C TRP A 14 -20.37 7.50 4.46
N VAL A 15 -20.85 6.26 4.56
CA VAL A 15 -22.23 5.90 4.16
C VAL A 15 -23.24 6.49 5.13
N LEU A 16 -22.98 6.50 6.43
CA LEU A 16 -23.97 6.88 7.45
C LEU A 16 -24.04 8.39 7.71
N VAL A 17 -22.92 9.10 7.69
CA VAL A 17 -22.82 10.50 8.18
C VAL A 17 -23.76 11.48 7.47
N GLY A 18 -24.12 11.21 6.21
CA GLY A 18 -25.09 12.01 5.45
C GLY A 18 -26.53 11.49 5.48
N ASN A 19 -26.78 10.32 6.08
CA ASN A 19 -28.06 9.59 5.97
C ASN A 19 -28.76 9.34 7.31
N VAL A 20 -28.03 9.40 8.43
CA VAL A 20 -28.56 9.21 9.79
C VAL A 20 -28.01 10.27 10.74
N PRO A 21 -28.55 10.42 11.97
CA PRO A 21 -28.01 11.37 12.94
C PRO A 21 -26.51 11.16 13.20
N PHE A 22 -25.76 12.27 13.38
CA PHE A 22 -24.31 12.24 13.53
C PHE A 22 -23.82 11.35 14.67
N ALA A 23 -24.47 11.43 15.83
CA ALA A 23 -24.17 10.57 16.98
C ALA A 23 -24.32 9.08 16.63
N THR A 24 -25.39 8.70 15.93
CA THR A 24 -25.60 7.31 15.49
C THR A 24 -24.53 6.86 14.50
N ALA A 25 -24.23 7.66 13.48
CA ALA A 25 -23.22 7.35 12.47
C ALA A 25 -21.84 7.12 13.12
N VAL A 26 -21.43 8.02 14.01
CA VAL A 26 -20.14 7.96 14.71
C VAL A 26 -20.11 6.80 15.71
N SER A 27 -21.18 6.54 16.47
CA SER A 27 -21.23 5.40 17.39
C SER A 27 -21.11 4.06 16.67
N ILE A 28 -21.77 3.90 15.52
CA ILE A 28 -21.64 2.67 14.71
C ILE A 28 -20.22 2.55 14.16
N ALA A 29 -19.63 3.64 13.67
CA ALA A 29 -18.25 3.61 13.17
C ALA A 29 -17.24 3.30 14.29
N LEU A 30 -17.41 3.85 15.49
CA LEU A 30 -16.59 3.53 16.66
C LEU A 30 -16.73 2.06 17.06
N LEU A 31 -17.96 1.54 17.11
CA LEU A 31 -18.21 0.13 17.39
C LEU A 31 -17.49 -0.75 16.36
N MET A 32 -17.61 -0.42 15.08
CA MET A 32 -16.91 -1.13 14.00
C MET A 32 -15.39 -1.07 14.16
N ALA A 33 -14.83 0.09 14.53
CA ALA A 33 -13.40 0.23 14.77
C ALA A 33 -12.91 -0.66 15.93
N VAL A 34 -13.66 -0.70 17.03
CA VAL A 34 -13.37 -1.56 18.18
C VAL A 34 -13.49 -3.04 17.81
N CYS A 35 -14.53 -3.43 17.06
CA CYS A 35 -14.71 -4.80 16.60
C CYS A 35 -13.58 -5.25 15.67
N VAL A 36 -13.20 -4.42 14.69
CA VAL A 36 -12.07 -4.66 13.78
C VAL A 36 -10.77 -4.87 14.57
N PHE A 37 -10.48 -3.95 15.49
CA PHE A 37 -9.30 -4.04 16.36
C PHE A 37 -9.32 -5.33 17.21
N ALA A 38 -10.45 -5.63 17.86
CA ALA A 38 -10.60 -6.81 18.71
C ALA A 38 -10.42 -8.12 17.94
N VAL A 39 -11.02 -8.23 16.75
CA VAL A 39 -10.88 -9.40 15.87
C VAL A 39 -9.44 -9.56 15.38
N GLY A 40 -8.77 -8.48 15.01
CA GLY A 40 -7.35 -8.49 14.64
C GLY A 40 -6.48 -9.02 15.77
N ARG A 41 -6.72 -8.55 17.00
CA ARG A 41 -5.99 -8.96 18.20
C ARG A 41 -6.26 -10.41 18.61
N ALA A 42 -7.51 -10.87 18.54
CA ALA A 42 -7.88 -12.26 18.82
C ALA A 42 -7.24 -13.24 17.83
N GLY A 43 -6.99 -12.80 16.59
CA GLY A 43 -6.26 -13.56 15.57
C GLY A 43 -4.74 -13.56 15.71
N GLY A 44 -4.18 -13.06 16.83
CA GLY A 44 -2.73 -13.04 17.09
C GLY A 44 -1.95 -12.03 16.24
N LYS A 45 -2.61 -11.12 15.52
CA LYS A 45 -1.95 -10.16 14.65
C LYS A 45 -1.49 -8.92 15.43
N PRO A 46 -0.38 -8.29 15.02
CA PRO A 46 0.02 -7.01 15.58
C PRO A 46 -1.04 -5.95 15.24
N ALA A 47 -1.23 -5.00 16.15
CA ALA A 47 -2.13 -3.89 15.92
C ALA A 47 -1.60 -3.02 14.77
N GLN A 48 -2.42 -2.83 13.74
CA GLN A 48 -2.06 -2.03 12.57
C GLN A 48 -2.37 -0.55 12.81
N SER A 49 -1.64 0.32 12.13
CA SER A 49 -1.70 1.77 12.34
C SER A 49 -3.10 2.32 12.03
N LEU A 50 -3.78 1.81 11.00
CA LEU A 50 -5.16 2.19 10.66
C LEU A 50 -6.20 1.73 11.69
N GLU A 51 -6.01 0.59 12.34
CA GLU A 51 -6.95 0.08 13.35
C GLU A 51 -6.92 0.95 14.61
N ILE A 52 -5.70 1.20 15.14
CA ILE A 52 -5.49 2.09 16.29
C ILE A 52 -5.98 3.50 15.96
N GLY A 53 -5.57 4.01 14.80
CA GLY A 53 -5.95 5.33 14.33
C GLY A 53 -7.45 5.49 14.11
N GLY A 54 -8.12 4.46 13.60
CA GLY A 54 -9.56 4.41 13.46
C GLY A 54 -10.27 4.51 14.81
N VAL A 55 -9.91 3.67 15.78
CA VAL A 55 -10.48 3.72 17.14
C VAL A 55 -10.27 5.09 17.77
N ALA A 56 -9.04 5.62 17.70
CA ALA A 56 -8.71 6.92 18.27
C ALA A 56 -9.52 8.06 17.62
N THR A 57 -9.61 8.07 16.29
CA THR A 57 -10.34 9.12 15.57
C THR A 57 -11.83 9.07 15.86
N PHE A 58 -12.44 7.89 15.78
CA PHE A 58 -13.87 7.76 16.05
C PHE A 58 -14.24 7.97 17.52
N ALA A 59 -13.33 7.71 18.45
CA ALA A 59 -13.52 8.07 19.85
C ALA A 59 -13.59 9.60 20.02
N VAL A 60 -12.68 10.34 19.38
CA VAL A 60 -12.71 11.82 19.39
C VAL A 60 -13.98 12.35 18.73
N LEU A 61 -14.35 11.82 17.56
CA LEU A 61 -15.60 12.20 16.89
C LEU A 61 -16.82 11.86 17.73
N ALA A 62 -16.81 10.76 18.49
CA ALA A 62 -17.94 10.37 19.34
C ALA A 62 -18.11 11.39 20.47
N VAL A 63 -17.02 11.77 21.13
CA VAL A 63 -17.05 12.84 22.15
C VAL A 63 -17.63 14.12 21.56
N LEU A 64 -17.20 14.52 20.36
CA LEU A 64 -17.75 15.70 19.68
C LEU A 64 -19.23 15.54 19.35
N ALA A 65 -19.64 14.38 18.86
CA ALA A 65 -21.03 14.11 18.47
C ALA A 65 -22.02 14.20 19.65
N PHE A 66 -21.57 13.94 20.87
CA PHE A 66 -22.39 14.05 22.09
C PHE A 66 -22.21 15.36 22.86
N SER A 67 -21.22 16.20 22.52
CA SER A 67 -20.93 17.44 23.26
C SER A 67 -21.10 18.72 22.44
N ALA A 68 -20.97 18.65 21.11
CA ALA A 68 -21.10 19.79 20.21
C ALA A 68 -22.55 19.96 19.69
N SER A 69 -22.85 21.14 19.16
CA SER A 69 -24.15 21.42 18.55
C SER A 69 -24.28 20.77 17.16
N ASP A 70 -25.50 20.43 16.75
CA ASP A 70 -25.78 19.89 15.41
C ASP A 70 -25.29 20.80 14.28
N ALA A 71 -25.37 22.12 14.48
CA ALA A 71 -24.84 23.10 13.52
C ALA A 71 -23.31 23.01 13.37
N PHE A 72 -22.60 22.78 14.48
CA PHE A 72 -21.15 22.56 14.45
C PHE A 72 -20.81 21.24 13.76
N LEU A 73 -21.51 20.16 14.11
CA LEU A 73 -21.29 18.83 13.53
C LEU A 73 -21.57 18.82 12.02
N ALA A 74 -22.70 19.39 11.60
CA ALA A 74 -23.09 19.47 10.19
C ALA A 74 -22.03 20.19 9.32
N ARG A 75 -21.24 21.08 9.93
CA ARG A 75 -20.16 21.82 9.27
C ARG A 75 -18.81 21.10 9.36
N TRP A 76 -18.44 20.56 10.53
CA TRP A 76 -17.07 20.14 10.80
C TRP A 76 -16.84 18.62 10.86
N ILE A 77 -17.89 17.81 10.92
CA ILE A 77 -17.73 16.38 11.21
C ILE A 77 -17.03 15.61 10.09
N GLU A 78 -17.29 15.97 8.82
CA GLU A 78 -16.64 15.35 7.66
C GLU A 78 -15.16 15.80 7.56
N PRO A 79 -14.82 17.10 7.64
CA PRO A 79 -13.41 17.55 7.66
C PRO A 79 -12.59 16.94 8.79
N LEU A 80 -13.17 16.82 10.00
CA LEU A 80 -12.49 16.22 11.14
C LEU A 80 -12.26 14.72 10.96
N SER A 81 -13.21 14.01 10.33
CA SER A 81 -13.04 12.62 9.95
C SER A 81 -11.91 12.45 8.93
N ASN A 82 -11.90 13.25 7.87
CA ASN A 82 -10.84 13.22 6.85
C ASN A 82 -9.48 13.58 7.45
N ALA A 83 -9.44 14.58 8.34
CA ALA A 83 -8.22 14.97 9.04
C ALA A 83 -7.68 13.81 9.88
N GLY A 84 -8.54 13.06 10.58
CA GLY A 84 -8.10 11.93 11.38
C GLY A 84 -7.47 10.82 10.54
N ILE A 85 -8.09 10.38 9.45
CA ILE A 85 -7.49 9.36 8.57
C ILE A 85 -6.22 9.87 7.88
N PHE A 86 -6.18 11.15 7.50
CA PHE A 86 -4.98 11.79 6.98
C PHE A 86 -3.83 11.78 8.00
N LEU A 87 -4.08 12.19 9.24
CA LEU A 87 -3.07 12.21 10.30
C LEU A 87 -2.57 10.80 10.63
N VAL A 88 -3.46 9.82 10.71
CA VAL A 88 -3.09 8.42 10.97
C VAL A 88 -2.14 7.90 9.89
N THR A 89 -2.47 8.13 8.62
CA THR A 89 -1.66 7.65 7.50
C THR A 89 -0.35 8.42 7.35
N LEU A 90 -0.37 9.75 7.56
CA LEU A 90 0.80 10.60 7.54
C LEU A 90 1.78 10.25 8.67
N VAL A 91 1.29 10.14 9.91
CA VAL A 91 2.12 9.75 11.06
C VAL A 91 2.70 8.36 10.82
N GLY A 92 1.90 7.41 10.34
CA GLY A 92 2.35 6.06 10.00
C GLY A 92 3.56 6.07 9.04
N VAL A 93 3.48 6.81 7.93
CA VAL A 93 4.62 6.88 6.99
C VAL A 93 5.83 7.60 7.60
N LEU A 94 5.63 8.65 8.40
CA LEU A 94 6.70 9.41 9.04
C LEU A 94 7.46 8.61 10.10
N ILE A 95 6.78 7.72 10.85
CA ILE A 95 7.43 6.82 11.82
C ILE A 95 7.98 5.53 11.17
N GLY A 96 8.00 5.46 9.84
CA GLY A 96 8.52 4.31 9.10
C GLY A 96 7.58 3.10 9.03
N LYS A 97 6.30 3.27 9.40
CA LYS A 97 5.24 2.25 9.35
C LYS A 97 4.15 2.61 8.32
N PRO A 98 4.47 2.61 7.01
CA PRO A 98 3.49 2.87 5.98
C PRO A 98 2.37 1.82 6.01
N PHE A 99 1.12 2.25 6.18
CA PHE A 99 0.00 1.33 6.39
C PHE A 99 -0.17 0.33 5.23
N VAL A 100 0.06 0.76 3.97
CA VAL A 100 -0.03 -0.13 2.81
C VAL A 100 0.93 -1.32 2.97
N ARG A 101 2.12 -1.09 3.55
CA ARG A 101 3.07 -2.16 3.83
C ARG A 101 2.57 -3.11 4.90
N GLU A 102 1.95 -2.61 5.97
CA GLU A 102 1.40 -3.44 7.05
C GLU A 102 0.32 -4.41 6.53
N TYR A 103 -0.51 -3.98 5.58
CA TYR A 103 -1.53 -4.83 4.96
C TYR A 103 -0.96 -5.73 3.87
N ALA A 104 -0.16 -5.19 2.96
CA ALA A 104 0.42 -5.96 1.86
C ALA A 104 1.37 -7.06 2.36
N ALA A 105 2.12 -6.81 3.44
CA ALA A 105 3.02 -7.80 4.01
C ALA A 105 2.28 -9.00 4.63
N ALA A 106 1.02 -8.82 5.02
CA ALA A 106 0.20 -9.91 5.53
C ALA A 106 -0.34 -10.84 4.44
N GLU A 107 -0.20 -10.46 3.16
CA GLU A 107 -0.72 -11.18 1.99
C GLU A 107 0.39 -11.71 1.08
N GLN A 108 1.65 -11.36 1.36
CA GLN A 108 2.81 -11.70 0.55
C GLN A 108 3.78 -12.62 1.31
N PRO A 109 4.52 -13.52 0.62
CA PRO A 109 5.50 -14.36 1.29
C PRO A 109 6.72 -13.55 1.76
N ALA A 110 7.44 -14.09 2.75
CA ALA A 110 8.46 -13.34 3.50
C ALA A 110 9.67 -12.90 2.64
N ASP A 111 10.01 -13.69 1.62
CA ASP A 111 11.03 -13.37 0.63
C ASP A 111 10.68 -12.09 -0.14
N VAL A 112 9.42 -11.93 -0.58
CA VAL A 112 8.92 -10.73 -1.27
C VAL A 112 8.91 -9.52 -0.34
N VAL A 113 8.41 -9.69 0.89
CA VAL A 113 8.28 -8.62 1.89
C VAL A 113 9.63 -8.01 2.26
N SER A 114 10.70 -8.81 2.21
CA SER A 114 12.07 -8.37 2.54
C SER A 114 12.72 -7.52 1.45
N THR A 115 12.18 -7.52 0.23
CA THR A 115 12.79 -6.81 -0.91
C THR A 115 12.67 -5.29 -0.80
N GLU A 116 13.70 -4.58 -1.28
CA GLU A 116 13.68 -3.12 -1.36
C GLU A 116 12.60 -2.62 -2.34
N LEU A 117 12.31 -3.39 -3.39
CA LEU A 117 11.23 -3.09 -4.33
C LEU A 117 9.86 -3.07 -3.63
N PHE A 118 9.57 -4.08 -2.80
CA PHE A 118 8.34 -4.12 -2.02
C PHE A 118 8.26 -2.94 -1.05
N ARG A 119 9.37 -2.64 -0.35
CA ARG A 119 9.48 -1.50 0.56
C ARG A 119 9.20 -0.17 -0.14
N ARG A 120 9.79 0.05 -1.32
CA ARG A 120 9.63 1.26 -2.13
C ARG A 120 8.22 1.38 -2.69
N THR A 121 7.68 0.31 -3.26
CA THR A 121 6.34 0.29 -3.86
C THR A 121 5.27 0.60 -2.82
N THR A 122 5.30 -0.09 -1.67
CA THR A 122 4.35 0.15 -0.57
C THR A 122 4.49 1.56 0.02
N SER A 123 5.70 2.14 0.03
CA SER A 123 5.93 3.52 0.46
C SER A 123 5.30 4.53 -0.50
N ILE A 124 5.51 4.38 -1.82
CA ILE A 124 4.92 5.26 -2.84
C ILE A 124 3.40 5.18 -2.79
N LEU A 125 2.84 3.97 -2.71
CA LEU A 125 1.40 3.78 -2.57
C LEU A 125 0.85 4.45 -1.31
N THR A 126 1.57 4.37 -0.19
CA THR A 126 1.16 5.06 1.04
C THR A 126 1.13 6.57 0.83
N TRP A 127 2.12 7.14 0.15
CA TRP A 127 2.12 8.58 -0.17
C TRP A 127 0.99 9.01 -1.09
N VAL A 128 0.58 8.16 -2.04
CA VAL A 128 -0.63 8.40 -2.85
C VAL A 128 -1.87 8.52 -1.97
N TRP A 129 -2.03 7.60 -1.01
CA TRP A 129 -3.13 7.65 -0.06
C TRP A 129 -3.05 8.86 0.87
N VAL A 130 -1.88 9.20 1.39
CA VAL A 130 -1.66 10.41 2.20
C VAL A 130 -2.05 11.68 1.42
N ALA A 131 -1.66 11.78 0.15
CA ALA A 131 -2.03 12.89 -0.71
C ALA A 131 -3.55 12.95 -0.95
N ALA A 132 -4.20 11.80 -1.16
CA ALA A 132 -5.64 11.72 -1.31
C ALA A 132 -6.37 12.17 -0.03
N PHE A 133 -6.03 11.63 1.14
CA PHE A 133 -6.66 12.01 2.41
C PHE A 133 -6.36 13.47 2.78
N GLY A 134 -5.16 13.97 2.49
CA GLY A 134 -4.83 15.38 2.66
C GLY A 134 -5.69 16.27 1.76
N GLY A 135 -5.84 15.90 0.48
CA GLY A 135 -6.71 16.58 -0.47
C GLY A 135 -8.19 16.56 -0.05
N MET A 136 -8.68 15.42 0.46
CA MET A 136 -10.03 15.29 1.02
C MET A 136 -10.22 16.25 2.20
N THR A 137 -9.27 16.29 3.13
CA THR A 137 -9.31 17.15 4.32
C THR A 137 -9.33 18.62 3.95
N VAL A 138 -8.45 19.03 3.03
CA VAL A 138 -8.38 20.42 2.56
C VAL A 138 -9.65 20.79 1.82
N ALA A 139 -10.11 19.93 0.90
CA ALA A 139 -11.32 20.17 0.14
C ALA A 139 -12.52 20.40 1.06
N SER A 140 -12.74 19.49 2.01
CA SER A 140 -13.91 19.60 2.86
C SER A 140 -13.81 20.64 3.96
N ALA A 141 -12.61 21.09 4.32
CA ALA A 141 -12.43 22.25 5.20
C ALA A 141 -12.76 23.60 4.53
N ILE A 142 -12.82 23.67 3.19
CA ILE A 142 -13.11 24.92 2.46
C ILE A 142 -14.52 25.47 2.73
N PRO A 143 -15.62 24.70 2.59
CA PRO A 143 -16.96 25.20 2.87
C PRO A 143 -17.13 25.71 4.31
N PRO A 144 -16.67 24.99 5.36
CA PRO A 144 -16.66 25.51 6.71
C PRO A 144 -15.94 26.83 6.85
N ILE A 145 -14.82 27.08 6.18
CA ILE A 145 -14.04 28.30 6.38
C ILE A 145 -14.69 29.49 5.64
N LEU A 146 -15.21 29.25 4.43
CA LEU A 146 -15.73 30.31 3.55
C LEU A 146 -17.22 30.62 3.79
N GLN A 147 -18.00 29.67 4.30
CA GLN A 147 -19.45 29.77 4.38
C GLN A 147 -19.94 29.42 5.79
N GLY A 148 -20.48 30.41 6.50
CA GLY A 148 -20.97 30.24 7.88
C GLY A 148 -22.07 29.18 8.02
N ASN A 149 -22.87 28.99 6.99
CA ASN A 149 -24.02 28.08 6.95
C ASN A 149 -23.75 26.79 6.14
N ALA A 150 -22.48 26.50 5.80
CA ALA A 150 -22.16 25.27 5.09
C ALA A 150 -22.55 24.04 5.91
N THR A 151 -23.24 23.11 5.27
CA THR A 151 -23.62 21.84 5.86
C THR A 151 -23.34 20.70 4.88
N LEU A 152 -22.83 19.59 5.41
CA LEU A 152 -22.64 18.33 4.70
C LEU A 152 -23.93 17.83 4.01
N LEU A 153 -25.09 18.17 4.59
CA LEU A 153 -26.41 17.74 4.12
C LEU A 153 -26.97 18.60 2.97
N ASP A 154 -26.28 19.68 2.60
CA ASP A 154 -26.72 20.58 1.53
C ASP A 154 -26.41 20.02 0.15
N THR A 155 -27.48 19.64 -0.55
CA THR A 155 -27.45 19.12 -1.92
C THR A 155 -27.75 20.17 -2.99
N LYS A 156 -28.14 21.38 -2.59
CA LYS A 156 -28.56 22.45 -3.52
C LYS A 156 -27.43 23.40 -3.86
N THR A 157 -26.53 23.65 -2.92
CA THR A 157 -25.40 24.57 -3.14
C THR A 157 -24.22 23.81 -3.75
N PRO A 158 -23.76 24.16 -4.96
CA PRO A 158 -22.64 23.49 -5.63
C PRO A 158 -21.38 23.41 -4.79
N THR A 159 -21.04 24.48 -4.07
CA THR A 159 -19.85 24.51 -3.22
C THR A 159 -19.94 23.55 -2.04
N SER A 160 -21.13 23.26 -1.50
CA SER A 160 -21.26 22.32 -0.38
C SER A 160 -21.03 20.89 -0.86
N PHE A 161 -21.83 20.40 -1.81
CA PHE A 161 -21.74 19.00 -2.21
C PHE A 161 -20.45 18.69 -3.00
N VAL A 162 -19.89 19.64 -3.75
CA VAL A 162 -18.64 19.40 -4.49
C VAL A 162 -17.47 19.19 -3.53
N PHE A 163 -17.35 20.02 -2.51
CA PHE A 163 -16.20 19.98 -1.60
C PHE A 163 -16.34 18.95 -0.48
N TYR A 164 -17.56 18.63 -0.02
CA TYR A 164 -17.78 17.57 0.96
C TYR A 164 -17.90 16.17 0.35
N TRP A 165 -18.34 16.04 -0.91
CA TRP A 165 -18.61 14.73 -1.52
C TRP A 165 -17.83 14.50 -2.81
N VAL A 166 -18.04 15.32 -3.85
CA VAL A 166 -17.50 15.02 -5.19
C VAL A 166 -15.98 14.95 -5.19
N ILE A 167 -15.30 15.97 -4.65
CA ILE A 167 -13.83 16.00 -4.61
C ILE A 167 -13.29 14.89 -3.71
N PRO A 168 -13.76 14.72 -2.45
CA PRO A 168 -13.23 13.66 -1.60
C PRO A 168 -13.35 12.25 -2.20
N PHE A 169 -14.52 11.90 -2.74
CA PHE A 169 -14.72 10.58 -3.34
C PHE A 169 -14.02 10.41 -4.69
N ALA A 170 -13.85 11.47 -5.48
CA ALA A 170 -13.03 11.42 -6.68
C ALA A 170 -11.55 11.14 -6.33
N LEU A 171 -11.02 11.77 -5.27
CA LEU A 171 -9.66 11.52 -4.79
C LEU A 171 -9.49 10.08 -4.28
N LEU A 172 -10.47 9.54 -3.53
CA LEU A 172 -10.49 8.13 -3.15
C LEU A 172 -10.46 7.21 -4.37
N GLY A 173 -11.30 7.49 -5.38
CA GLY A 173 -11.35 6.72 -6.62
C GLY A 173 -10.02 6.73 -7.37
N VAL A 174 -9.38 7.90 -7.50
CA VAL A 174 -8.06 8.04 -8.10
C VAL A 174 -7.01 7.28 -7.31
N ALA A 175 -6.99 7.36 -5.97
CA ALA A 175 -6.05 6.62 -5.14
C ALA A 175 -6.23 5.09 -5.29
N ALA A 176 -7.46 4.61 -5.39
CA ALA A 176 -7.78 3.21 -5.62
C ALA A 176 -7.30 2.73 -7.02
N LEU A 177 -7.51 3.53 -8.07
CA LEU A 177 -7.00 3.23 -9.42
C LEU A 177 -5.47 3.21 -9.46
N MET A 178 -4.84 4.21 -8.84
CA MET A 178 -3.38 4.30 -8.74
C MET A 178 -2.78 3.11 -7.99
N SER A 179 -3.49 2.59 -6.98
CA SER A 179 -3.06 1.39 -6.25
C SER A 179 -3.00 0.13 -7.12
N ARG A 180 -3.71 0.08 -8.25
CA ARG A 180 -3.58 -0.99 -9.26
C ARG A 180 -2.53 -0.67 -10.32
N TYR A 181 -2.55 0.55 -10.85
CA TYR A 181 -1.71 0.92 -11.98
C TYR A 181 -0.22 1.07 -11.63
N LEU A 182 0.11 1.59 -10.44
CA LEU A 182 1.50 1.85 -10.06
C LEU A 182 2.35 0.59 -9.93
N PRO A 183 1.91 -0.47 -9.20
CA PRO A 183 2.67 -1.70 -9.10
C PRO A 183 2.94 -2.31 -10.48
N GLU A 184 1.95 -2.39 -11.36
CA GLU A 184 2.12 -2.91 -12.72
C GLU A 184 3.19 -2.13 -13.49
N ARG A 185 3.16 -0.80 -13.41
CA ARG A 185 4.14 0.05 -14.10
C ARG A 185 5.54 0.00 -13.49
N MET A 186 5.64 -0.20 -12.18
CA MET A 186 6.92 -0.36 -11.48
C MET A 186 7.53 -1.75 -11.71
N LEU A 187 6.69 -2.76 -11.95
CA LEU A 187 7.10 -4.11 -12.31
C LEU A 187 7.40 -4.24 -13.82
N ALA A 188 6.86 -3.36 -14.65
CA ALA A 188 7.15 -3.31 -16.08
C ALA A 188 8.66 -3.10 -16.32
N GLY A 189 9.29 -4.05 -17.00
CA GLY A 189 10.74 -4.02 -17.29
C GLY A 189 11.62 -4.67 -16.22
N ILE A 190 11.07 -5.20 -15.11
CA ILE A 190 11.88 -5.99 -14.14
C ILE A 190 12.40 -7.27 -14.78
N ASP A 191 11.61 -7.89 -15.64
CA ASP A 191 12.04 -9.06 -16.43
C ASP A 191 13.22 -8.70 -17.37
N ASP A 192 13.39 -7.43 -17.73
CA ASP A 192 14.53 -6.92 -18.51
C ASP A 192 15.76 -6.51 -17.67
N VAL A 193 15.67 -6.56 -16.33
CA VAL A 193 16.82 -6.32 -15.44
C VAL A 193 17.68 -7.57 -15.40
N ALA A 194 18.99 -7.39 -15.58
CA ALA A 194 19.95 -8.49 -15.49
C ALA A 194 20.01 -8.99 -14.04
N ARG A 195 19.62 -10.24 -13.81
CA ARG A 195 19.75 -10.96 -12.55
C ARG A 195 21.17 -11.47 -12.43
N GLU A 196 21.79 -11.25 -11.29
CA GLU A 196 23.10 -11.83 -10.94
C GLU A 196 22.89 -13.20 -10.29
N THR A 197 23.63 -14.19 -10.77
CA THR A 197 23.72 -15.53 -10.17
C THR A 197 25.17 -16.01 -10.23
N SER A 198 25.46 -17.16 -9.64
CA SER A 198 26.74 -17.83 -9.75
C SER A 198 26.54 -19.31 -9.99
N PHE A 199 27.33 -19.90 -10.89
CA PHE A 199 27.28 -21.33 -11.18
C PHE A 199 28.66 -21.95 -10.99
N VAL A 200 28.70 -23.24 -10.69
CA VAL A 200 29.94 -23.98 -10.50
C VAL A 200 30.34 -24.66 -11.80
N ALA A 201 31.60 -24.49 -12.20
CA ALA A 201 32.20 -25.18 -13.34
C ALA A 201 33.63 -25.59 -13.01
N TYR A 202 34.17 -26.55 -13.77
CA TYR A 202 35.58 -26.94 -13.67
C TYR A 202 36.49 -25.79 -14.12
N ASP A 203 37.69 -25.70 -13.54
CA ASP A 203 38.65 -24.65 -13.90
C ASP A 203 39.13 -24.75 -15.36
N GLU A 204 39.19 -25.97 -15.89
CA GLU A 204 39.59 -26.26 -17.27
C GLU A 204 38.46 -26.03 -18.30
N ALA A 205 37.28 -25.58 -17.87
CA ALA A 205 36.15 -25.39 -18.75
C ALA A 205 36.42 -24.30 -19.80
N THR A 206 36.15 -24.63 -21.06
CA THR A 206 36.26 -23.69 -22.17
C THR A 206 35.18 -22.61 -22.09
N ILE A 207 35.39 -21.50 -22.80
CA ILE A 207 34.43 -20.38 -22.82
C ILE A 207 33.04 -20.86 -23.26
N ASP A 208 32.96 -21.70 -24.29
CA ASP A 208 31.68 -22.21 -24.80
C ASP A 208 30.97 -23.10 -23.77
N GLU A 209 31.72 -23.95 -23.05
CA GLU A 209 31.17 -24.77 -21.96
C GLU A 209 30.67 -23.92 -20.79
N LEU A 210 31.40 -22.86 -20.43
CA LEU A 210 30.97 -21.91 -19.41
C LEU A 210 29.66 -21.22 -19.80
N TYR A 211 29.52 -20.76 -21.04
CA TYR A 211 28.27 -20.16 -21.52
C TYR A 211 27.12 -21.16 -21.57
N TYR A 212 27.38 -22.40 -21.96
CA TYR A 212 26.38 -23.48 -21.95
C TYR A 212 25.88 -23.76 -20.52
N LEU A 213 26.81 -23.95 -19.57
CA LEU A 213 26.49 -24.23 -18.17
C LEU A 213 25.76 -23.04 -17.52
N ALA A 214 26.18 -21.81 -17.82
CA ALA A 214 25.51 -20.61 -17.36
C ALA A 214 24.06 -20.52 -17.85
N GLN A 215 23.82 -20.86 -19.13
CA GLN A 215 22.50 -20.86 -19.74
C GLN A 215 21.58 -21.96 -19.15
N GLU A 216 22.11 -23.17 -18.96
CA GLU A 216 21.41 -24.28 -18.29
C GLU A 216 21.02 -23.91 -16.86
N HIS A 217 21.97 -23.36 -16.09
CA HIS A 217 21.74 -22.94 -14.72
C HIS A 217 20.67 -21.84 -14.64
N ALA A 218 20.82 -20.79 -15.47
CA ALA A 218 19.84 -19.71 -15.53
C ALA A 218 18.45 -20.23 -15.90
N ASN A 219 18.32 -21.09 -16.92
CA ASN A 219 17.05 -21.68 -17.32
C ASN A 219 16.35 -22.49 -16.20
N ARG A 220 17.13 -23.15 -15.34
CA ARG A 220 16.59 -23.85 -14.16
C ARG A 220 16.08 -22.88 -13.10
N GLU A 221 16.75 -21.74 -12.90
CA GLU A 221 16.32 -20.72 -11.95
C GLU A 221 15.05 -19.97 -12.38
N VAL A 222 14.83 -19.75 -13.69
CA VAL A 222 13.67 -18.96 -14.16
C VAL A 222 12.33 -19.67 -13.95
N GLY A 223 12.34 -21.01 -13.93
CA GLY A 223 11.13 -21.82 -13.76
C GLY A 223 10.28 -22.00 -15.03
N PRO A 224 9.18 -22.78 -14.94
CA PRO A 224 8.37 -23.17 -16.10
C PRO A 224 7.64 -21.98 -16.75
N GLY A 225 7.65 -21.93 -18.09
CA GLY A 225 6.95 -20.92 -18.90
C GLY A 225 7.79 -19.69 -19.28
N LYS A 226 8.98 -19.53 -18.68
CA LYS A 226 9.93 -18.45 -18.97
C LYS A 226 11.26 -19.02 -19.47
N GLU A 227 12.07 -18.18 -20.11
CA GLU A 227 13.43 -18.53 -20.55
C GLU A 227 14.43 -17.44 -20.18
N ALA A 228 15.66 -17.86 -19.84
CA ALA A 228 16.76 -16.94 -19.64
C ALA A 228 17.33 -16.49 -20.99
N TYR A 229 17.56 -15.19 -21.15
CA TYR A 229 18.13 -14.61 -22.36
C TYR A 229 19.23 -13.59 -22.02
N ASN A 230 20.10 -13.28 -23.00
CA ASN A 230 21.24 -12.37 -22.81
C ASN A 230 22.12 -12.79 -21.61
N VAL A 231 22.41 -14.09 -21.52
CA VAL A 231 23.27 -14.66 -20.48
C VAL A 231 24.71 -14.21 -20.73
N LYS A 232 25.37 -13.72 -19.69
CA LYS A 232 26.78 -13.29 -19.71
C LYS A 232 27.52 -13.91 -18.55
N VAL A 233 28.67 -14.51 -18.83
CA VAL A 233 29.58 -15.06 -17.82
C VAL A 233 30.61 -14.00 -17.45
N GLY A 234 30.87 -13.81 -16.16
CA GLY A 234 31.88 -12.89 -15.66
C GLY A 234 33.30 -13.44 -15.84
N GLY A 235 34.28 -12.54 -15.90
CA GLY A 235 35.63 -12.88 -16.37
C GLY A 235 36.52 -13.68 -15.41
N MET A 236 36.13 -13.87 -14.15
CA MET A 236 36.97 -14.53 -13.13
C MET A 236 36.13 -15.44 -12.24
N GLY A 237 36.43 -16.74 -12.24
CA GLY A 237 35.89 -17.70 -11.30
C GLY A 237 36.61 -17.66 -9.95
N THR A 238 35.87 -17.81 -8.85
CA THR A 238 36.42 -17.89 -7.49
C THR A 238 36.55 -19.36 -7.08
N PRO A 239 37.73 -19.85 -6.66
CA PRO A 239 37.91 -21.24 -6.23
C PRO A 239 37.06 -21.59 -5.01
N LEU A 240 36.60 -22.83 -4.96
CA LEU A 240 35.80 -23.33 -3.84
C LEU A 240 36.71 -23.80 -2.70
N THR A 241 36.31 -23.51 -1.46
CA THR A 241 37.06 -23.93 -0.27
C THR A 241 37.13 -25.46 -0.20
N GLY A 242 38.33 -26.03 -0.38
CA GLY A 242 38.57 -27.48 -0.30
C GLY A 242 38.43 -28.24 -1.63
N ASP A 243 38.14 -27.56 -2.74
CA ASP A 243 38.15 -28.15 -4.09
C ASP A 243 38.72 -27.13 -5.09
N GLU A 244 40.00 -27.29 -5.42
CA GLU A 244 40.69 -26.42 -6.38
C GLU A 244 40.33 -26.74 -7.85
N SER A 245 39.71 -27.90 -8.11
CA SER A 245 39.34 -28.31 -9.47
C SER A 245 38.11 -27.56 -10.02
N ARG A 246 37.36 -26.89 -9.14
CA ARG A 246 36.10 -26.20 -9.47
C ARG A 246 36.10 -24.76 -8.99
N LYS A 247 35.52 -23.89 -9.80
CA LYS A 247 35.36 -22.47 -9.52
C LYS A 247 33.88 -22.08 -9.59
N SER A 248 33.49 -21.15 -8.73
CA SER A 248 32.22 -20.43 -8.81
C SER A 248 32.39 -19.27 -9.78
N TRP A 249 31.64 -19.28 -10.87
CA TRP A 249 31.65 -18.27 -11.90
C TRP A 249 30.44 -17.34 -11.75
N PRO A 250 30.64 -16.01 -11.64
CA PRO A 250 29.54 -15.07 -11.66
C PRO A 250 28.89 -15.06 -13.05
N SER A 251 27.57 -14.96 -13.09
CA SER A 251 26.77 -14.92 -14.32
C SER A 251 25.67 -13.89 -14.18
N THR A 252 25.29 -13.27 -15.30
CA THR A 252 24.11 -12.41 -15.37
C THR A 252 23.17 -12.88 -16.47
N TYR A 253 21.86 -12.79 -16.24
CA TYR A 253 20.86 -13.15 -17.24
C TYR A 253 19.61 -12.30 -17.13
N LYS A 254 18.87 -12.16 -18.23
CA LYS A 254 17.55 -11.53 -18.25
C LYS A 254 16.47 -12.58 -18.46
N VAL A 255 15.22 -12.23 -18.16
CA VAL A 255 14.10 -13.18 -18.18
C VAL A 255 13.06 -12.73 -19.18
N ARG A 256 12.58 -13.63 -20.03
CA ARG A 256 11.44 -13.35 -20.91
C ARG A 256 10.48 -14.52 -20.97
N ASP A 257 9.25 -14.27 -21.40
CA ASP A 257 8.30 -15.33 -21.67
C ASP A 257 8.80 -16.19 -22.84
N LYS A 258 8.67 -17.51 -22.70
CA LYS A 258 9.11 -18.45 -23.72
C LYS A 258 8.22 -18.28 -24.96
N LYS A 259 8.82 -17.94 -26.11
CA LYS A 259 8.08 -17.89 -27.38
C LYS A 259 7.52 -19.29 -27.66
N ARG A 260 6.19 -19.36 -27.82
CA ARG A 260 5.46 -20.58 -28.20
C ARG A 260 5.76 -21.00 -29.63
#